data_AF-X1LLW4-F1
#
_entry.id   AF-X1LLW4-F1
#
_cell.length_a   1.000
_cell.length_b   1.000
_cell.length_c   1.000
_cell.angle_alpha   90.00
_cell.angle_beta   90.00
_cell.angle_gamma   90.00
#
_symmetry.space_group_name_H-M   'P 1'
#
loop_
_entity.id
_entity.type
_entity.pdbx_description
1 polymer ?
#
loop_
_entity_poly.entity_id
_entity_poly.type
_entity_poly.pdbx_seq_one_letter_code
_entity_poly.pdbx_strand_id
1 'polypeptide(L)' 'DEMCKDCRVCVEACPVHAFTGQAFDRPRPRSEIFAAEACDRYVSDQEQTIGARACGMCVYICPFGRKK' A
#
# COMPACT_ATOMS: atom_id res chain seq x y z
N ASP A 1 2.48 -15.18 -14.49
CA ASP A 1 2.74 -13.83 -15.02
C ASP A 1 2.67 -12.80 -13.91
N GLU A 2 3.60 -11.86 -13.92
CA GLU A 2 3.62 -10.72 -13.00
C GLU A 2 2.35 -9.87 -13.21
N MET A 3 1.51 -9.78 -12.18
CA MET A 3 0.21 -9.09 -12.30
C MET A 3 0.36 -7.56 -12.34
N CYS A 4 1.35 -7.01 -11.63
CA CYS A 4 1.56 -5.56 -11.55
C CYS A 4 2.20 -4.99 -12.83
N LYS A 5 3.12 -5.71 -13.49
CA LYS A 5 3.88 -5.20 -14.64
C LYS A 5 4.43 -3.79 -14.33
N ASP A 6 4.25 -2.82 -15.22
CA ASP A 6 4.67 -1.43 -15.03
C ASP A 6 3.71 -0.58 -14.17
N CYS A 7 2.69 -1.18 -13.57
CA CYS A 7 1.71 -0.44 -12.76
C CYS A 7 2.31 0.05 -11.44
N ARG A 8 2.26 1.37 -11.21
CA ARG A 8 2.81 2.02 -10.01
C ARG A 8 1.78 2.81 -9.20
N VAL A 9 0.48 2.67 -9.50
CA VAL A 9 -0.59 3.51 -8.92
C VAL A 9 -0.66 3.44 -7.39
N CYS A 10 -0.36 2.30 -6.77
CA CYS A 10 -0.35 2.17 -5.31
C CYS A 10 0.89 2.81 -4.67
N VAL A 11 2.00 2.91 -5.40
CA VAL A 11 3.22 3.61 -4.98
C VAL A 11 2.97 5.11 -4.99
N GLU A 12 2.41 5.62 -6.09
CA GLU A 12 2.14 7.04 -6.30
C GLU A 12 1.03 7.57 -5.40
N ALA A 13 -0.02 6.78 -5.15
CA ALA A 13 -1.14 7.21 -4.32
C ALA A 13 -0.88 7.08 -2.81
N CYS A 14 0.18 6.39 -2.37
CA CYS A 14 0.43 6.18 -0.95
C CYS A 14 0.99 7.45 -0.30
N PRO A 15 0.32 8.05 0.72
CA PRO A 15 0.77 9.30 1.32
C PRO A 15 2.17 9.27 1.94
N VAL A 16 2.65 8.08 2.31
CA VAL A 16 3.96 7.85 2.93
C VAL A 16 4.88 6.99 2.06
N HIS A 17 4.55 6.80 0.78
CA HIS A 17 5.32 5.99 -0.18
C HIS A 17 5.75 4.61 0.37
N ALA A 18 4.85 3.92 1.06
CA ALA A 18 5.18 2.66 1.73
C ALA A 18 5.47 1.51 0.75
N PHE A 19 5.06 1.59 -0.51
CA PHE A 19 5.33 0.56 -1.52
C PHE A 19 6.60 0.85 -2.31
N THR A 20 7.40 -0.18 -2.58
CA THR A 20 8.65 -0.07 -3.35
C THR A 20 8.43 -0.15 -4.86
N GLY A 21 7.26 -0.62 -5.31
CA GLY A 21 6.96 -0.94 -6.70
C GLY A 21 7.31 -2.38 -7.09
N GLN A 22 7.83 -3.19 -6.17
CA GLN A 22 7.99 -4.62 -6.39
C GLN A 22 6.62 -5.32 -6.47
N ALA A 23 6.48 -6.26 -7.42
CA ALA A 23 5.26 -7.04 -7.56
C ALA A 23 5.06 -8.11 -6.49
N PHE A 24 3.81 -8.49 -6.29
CA PHE A 24 3.35 -9.54 -5.37
C PHE A 24 3.35 -10.93 -6.01
N ASP A 25 4.28 -11.20 -6.92
CA ASP A 25 4.27 -12.34 -7.85
C ASP A 25 5.04 -13.58 -7.36
N ARG A 26 5.92 -13.41 -6.36
CA ARG A 26 6.72 -14.48 -5.75
C ARG A 26 6.91 -14.25 -4.26
N PRO A 27 7.22 -15.30 -3.46
CA PRO A 27 7.55 -15.14 -2.05
C PRO A 27 8.74 -14.19 -1.87
N ARG A 28 8.52 -13.10 -1.13
CA ARG A 28 9.55 -12.14 -0.71
C ARG A 28 9.23 -11.66 0.70
N PRO A 29 10.22 -11.23 1.49
CA PRO A 29 9.97 -10.51 2.72
C PRO A 29 9.02 -9.34 2.49
N ARG A 30 8.05 -9.17 3.39
CA ARG A 30 7.08 -8.06 3.32
C ARG A 30 7.78 -6.70 3.18
N SER A 31 8.89 -6.51 3.88
CA SER A 31 9.68 -5.28 3.88
C SER A 31 10.28 -4.93 2.50
N GLU A 32 10.48 -5.90 1.60
CA GLU A 32 10.96 -5.63 0.24
C GLU A 32 9.86 -5.05 -0.66
N ILE A 33 8.59 -5.27 -0.32
CA ILE A 33 7.42 -4.83 -1.09
C ILE A 33 6.77 -3.62 -0.40
N PHE A 34 6.68 -3.64 0.93
CA PHE A 34 5.87 -2.74 1.74
C PHE A 34 6.50 -2.41 3.10
N ALA A 35 6.79 -1.13 3.32
CA ALA A 35 7.24 -0.57 4.59
C ALA A 35 6.08 -0.49 5.60
N ALA A 36 5.82 -1.61 6.28
CA ALA A 36 4.71 -1.79 7.22
C ALA A 36 4.67 -0.74 8.32
N GLU A 37 5.81 -0.44 8.93
CA GLU A 37 5.93 0.50 10.04
C GLU A 37 5.64 1.95 9.63
N ALA A 38 5.92 2.33 8.39
CA ALA A 38 5.58 3.65 7.88
C ALA A 38 4.07 3.80 7.70
N CYS A 39 3.40 2.79 7.15
CA CYS A 39 1.95 2.78 7.04
C CYS A 39 1.27 2.76 8.42
N ASP A 40 1.78 1.94 9.35
CA ASP A 40 1.23 1.79 10.69
C ASP A 40 1.26 3.11 11.48
N ARG A 41 2.39 3.82 11.43
CA ARG A 41 2.50 5.17 12.00
C ARG A 41 1.50 6.12 11.37
N TYR A 42 1.43 6.15 10.04
CA TYR A 42 0.49 7.03 9.34
C TYR A 42 -0.97 6.80 9.74
N VAL A 43 -1.44 5.56 9.80
CA VAL A 43 -2.84 5.29 10.20
C VAL A 43 -3.07 5.53 11.69
N SER A 44 -2.04 5.39 12.53
CA SER A 44 -2.13 5.72 13.95
C SER A 44 -2.18 7.24 14.18
N ASP A 45 -1.49 8.04 13.35
CA ASP A 45 -1.63 9.49 13.34
C ASP A 45 -3.03 9.91 12.86
N GLN A 46 -3.58 9.23 11.85
CA GLN A 46 -4.96 9.45 11.38
C GLN A 46 -6.00 9.13 12.47
N GLU A 47 -5.77 8.12 13.29
CA GLU A 47 -6.65 7.82 14.43
C GLU A 47 -6.73 9.01 15.40
N GLN A 48 -5.63 9.72 15.61
CA GLN A 48 -5.58 10.89 16.48
C GLN A 48 -6.22 12.14 15.85
N THR A 49 -6.15 12.30 14.53
CA THR A 49 -6.63 13.51 13.84
C THR A 49 -8.08 13.41 13.39
N ILE A 50 -8.52 12.26 12.89
CA ILE A 50 -9.86 12.05 12.33
C ILE A 50 -10.67 10.96 13.06
N GLY A 51 -10.12 10.38 14.13
CA GLY A 51 -10.81 9.38 14.94
C GLY A 51 -10.89 7.99 14.31
N ALA A 52 -10.14 7.74 13.22
CA ALA A 52 -10.18 6.49 12.48
C ALA A 52 -8.78 6.02 12.09
N ARG A 53 -8.43 4.79 12.50
CA ARG A 53 -7.18 4.13 12.14
C ARG A 53 -7.22 3.52 10.73
N ALA A 54 -7.46 4.35 9.73
CA ALA A 54 -7.71 3.91 8.37
C ALA A 54 -7.09 4.82 7.29
N CYS A 55 -6.70 4.22 6.17
CA CYS A 55 -6.33 4.92 4.95
C CYS A 55 -6.91 4.20 3.72
N GLY A 56 -6.47 2.96 3.47
CA GLY A 56 -7.03 2.10 2.43
C GLY A 56 -6.80 2.55 0.98
N MET A 57 -6.11 3.66 0.73
CA MET A 57 -5.93 4.23 -0.62
C MET A 57 -5.30 3.23 -1.60
N CYS A 58 -4.35 2.40 -1.16
CA CYS A 58 -3.71 1.40 -1.99
C CYS A 58 -4.66 0.30 -2.47
N VAL A 59 -5.57 -0.17 -1.60
CA VAL A 59 -6.62 -1.13 -1.95
C VAL A 59 -7.65 -0.45 -2.83
N TYR A 60 -8.03 0.78 -2.46
CA TYR A 60 -8.98 1.56 -3.23
C TYR A 60 -8.46 1.84 -4.64
N ILE A 61 -7.20 2.20 -4.90
CA ILE A 61 -6.75 2.54 -6.26
C ILE A 61 -6.34 1.33 -7.10
N CYS A 62 -6.00 0.21 -6.48
CA CYS A 62 -5.49 -0.98 -7.16
C CYS A 62 -6.55 -1.60 -8.09
N PRO A 63 -6.27 -1.80 -9.39
CA PRO A 63 -7.19 -2.48 -10.31
C PRO A 63 -7.59 -3.90 -9.89
N PHE A 64 -6.71 -4.58 -9.12
CA PHE A 64 -6.98 -5.90 -8.56
C PHE A 64 -7.66 -5.82 -7.18
N GLY A 65 -7.39 -4.75 -6.41
CA GLY A 65 -7.99 -4.53 -5.09
C GLY A 65 -9.45 -4.12 -5.15
N ARG A 66 -9.84 -3.33 -6.17
CA ARG A 66 -11.23 -2.87 -6.40
C ARG A 66 -12.21 -3.95 -6.85
N LYS A 67 -11.72 -5.08 -7.39
CA LYS A 67 -12.56 -6.12 -8.03
C LYS A 67 -13.04 -7.21 -7.07
N LYS A 68 -13.01 -6.96 -5.76
CA LYS A 68 -13.47 -7.90 -4.73
C LYS A 68 -14.74 -7.39 -4.06
#